data_AF-A4EPJ5-F1
#
_entry.id   AF-A4EPJ5-F1
#
_cell.length_a   1.000
_cell.length_b   1.000
_cell.length_c   1.000
_cell.angle_alpha   90.00
_cell.angle_beta   90.00
_cell.angle_gamma   90.00
#
_symmetry.space_group_name_H-M   'P 1'
#
loop_
_entity.id
_entity.type
_entity.pdbx_description
1 polymer ?
#
loop_
_entity_poly.entity_id
_entity_poly.type
_entity_poly.pdbx_seq_one_letter_code
_entity_poly.pdbx_strand_id
1 'polypeptide(L)'
;MLNLSNELSTVADNFQIQHKTALKAVIDSATQVQKSWSGSNIGHHAYVYYEGLIPRPPGAQFSAEWGLEDMSYIGMGSIGAWIEYSPEIVKEAIYSSAGNPELSQAESDSEKLALDVADARDKVLSILSVALSAQKDSFLEKMLGEAEATRVLREGEMAKAMLSNRQMVTRDMNALTAGLHIAPHQEVIAKAASLQCPADAAKSLAAIARKAGSHMSRKEKQERRSERVGTNVFIGHGRSSLWRELKDFVVGRLNLPYEEFNRVPVAGVTNISRLSEMLDGAGCAFIVLTSEDEQADGSMHARMNVIHEVGLFQGRLGFTKAIVVLEEGCEEFSNIQGLGQIRFPKGNVSAVFEDVRAVLEREEMV
;
A
#
# COMPACT_ATOMS: atom_id res chain seq x y z
N MET A 1 -3.14 -0.45 -9.21
CA MET A 1 -3.42 -0.03 -7.81
C MET A 1 -2.37 0.90 -7.21
N LEU A 2 -1.07 0.63 -7.32
CA LEU A 2 -0.05 1.53 -6.72
C LEU A 2 -0.07 2.96 -7.31
N ASN A 3 -0.26 3.11 -8.62
CA ASN A 3 -0.41 4.44 -9.23
C ASN A 3 -1.65 5.19 -8.70
N LEU A 4 -2.81 4.51 -8.69
CA LEU A 4 -4.06 5.06 -8.14
C LEU A 4 -3.90 5.51 -6.67
N SER A 5 -3.17 4.73 -5.87
CA SER A 5 -2.84 5.10 -4.48
C SER A 5 -2.03 6.40 -4.41
N ASN A 6 -1.04 6.58 -5.29
CA ASN A 6 -0.22 7.78 -5.33
C ASN A 6 -1.03 8.99 -5.79
N GLU A 7 -1.82 8.85 -6.84
CA GLU A 7 -2.73 9.89 -7.35
C GLU A 7 -3.68 10.39 -6.26
N LEU A 8 -4.40 9.48 -5.60
CA LEU A 8 -5.29 9.82 -4.49
C LEU A 8 -4.57 10.51 -3.32
N SER A 9 -3.36 10.05 -2.97
CA SER A 9 -2.56 10.68 -1.92
C SER A 9 -2.21 12.12 -2.30
N THR A 10 -1.76 12.34 -3.54
CA THR A 10 -1.36 13.66 -4.05
C THR A 10 -2.53 14.63 -4.05
N VAL A 11 -3.70 14.23 -4.57
CA VAL A 11 -4.86 15.12 -4.61
C VAL A 11 -5.35 15.45 -3.19
N ALA A 12 -5.38 14.46 -2.29
CA ALA A 12 -5.75 14.69 -0.89
C ALA A 12 -4.77 15.59 -0.14
N ASP A 13 -3.46 15.45 -0.40
CA ASP A 13 -2.44 16.30 0.21
C ASP A 13 -2.51 17.73 -0.32
N ASN A 14 -2.75 17.92 -1.63
CA ASN A 14 -2.97 19.24 -2.20
C ASN A 14 -4.18 19.96 -1.57
N PHE A 15 -5.30 19.24 -1.42
CA PHE A 15 -6.48 19.77 -0.73
C PHE A 15 -6.14 20.20 0.71
N GLN A 16 -5.42 19.35 1.45
CA GLN A 16 -5.02 19.70 2.82
C GLN A 16 -4.06 20.88 2.88
N ILE A 17 -3.10 20.99 1.96
CA ILE A 17 -2.16 22.12 1.92
C ILE A 17 -2.92 23.44 1.73
N GLN A 18 -3.95 23.44 0.88
CA GLN A 18 -4.70 24.65 0.55
C GLN A 18 -5.73 25.02 1.62
N HIS A 19 -6.53 24.05 2.09
CA HIS A 19 -7.79 24.34 2.79
C HIS A 19 -7.77 24.00 4.29
N LYS A 20 -6.83 23.17 4.76
CA LYS A 20 -6.83 22.66 6.14
C LYS A 20 -6.81 23.75 7.19
N THR A 21 -6.04 24.82 6.98
CA THR A 21 -5.92 25.92 7.95
C THR A 21 -7.25 26.65 8.12
N ALA A 22 -7.90 26.99 7.01
CA ALA A 22 -9.18 27.69 7.02
C ALA A 22 -10.30 26.83 7.63
N LEU A 23 -10.44 25.58 7.18
CA LEU A 23 -11.46 24.65 7.70
C LEU A 23 -11.24 24.38 9.20
N LYS A 24 -9.98 24.21 9.62
CA LYS A 24 -9.65 24.02 11.04
C LYS A 24 -10.00 25.25 11.88
N ALA A 25 -9.72 26.46 11.41
CA ALA A 25 -10.05 27.68 12.14
C ALA A 25 -11.57 27.80 12.39
N VAL A 26 -12.38 27.47 11.38
CA VAL A 26 -13.86 27.46 11.49
C VAL A 26 -14.32 26.40 12.49
N ILE A 27 -13.80 25.17 12.41
CA ILE A 27 -14.16 24.08 13.33
C ILE A 27 -13.74 24.41 14.77
N ASP A 28 -12.53 24.92 14.98
CA ASP A 28 -12.01 25.28 16.30
C ASP A 28 -12.84 26.41 16.92
N SER A 29 -13.24 27.41 16.11
CA SER A 29 -14.12 28.49 16.55
C SER A 29 -15.52 27.98 16.92
N ALA A 30 -16.13 27.15 16.08
CA ALA A 30 -17.44 26.54 16.37
C ALA A 30 -17.38 25.66 17.63
N THR A 31 -16.29 24.93 17.83
CA THR A 31 -16.04 24.11 19.03
C THR A 31 -15.86 24.98 20.28
N GLN A 32 -15.34 26.20 20.13
CA GLN A 32 -15.27 27.14 21.24
C GLN A 32 -16.66 27.67 21.61
N VAL A 33 -17.49 28.03 20.62
CA VAL A 33 -18.89 28.44 20.84
C VAL A 33 -19.73 27.32 21.44
N GLN A 34 -19.48 26.05 21.06
CA GLN A 34 -20.13 24.88 21.65
C GLN A 34 -20.01 24.84 23.18
N LYS A 35 -18.95 25.38 23.78
CA LYS A 35 -18.76 25.40 25.25
C LYS A 35 -19.74 26.32 25.98
N SER A 36 -20.40 27.22 25.25
CA SER A 36 -21.46 28.09 25.76
C SER A 36 -22.86 27.49 25.52
N TRP A 37 -22.99 26.42 24.73
CA TRP A 37 -24.27 25.87 24.31
C TRP A 37 -25.02 25.14 25.44
N SER A 38 -26.35 25.18 25.38
CA SER A 38 -27.29 24.49 26.28
C SER A 38 -27.04 22.98 26.39
N GLY A 39 -26.53 22.38 25.31
CA GLY A 39 -26.34 20.93 25.20
C GLY A 39 -27.55 20.17 24.69
N SER A 40 -28.63 20.85 24.28
CA SER A 40 -29.90 20.23 23.86
C SER A 40 -30.31 20.65 22.46
N ASN A 41 -30.65 19.67 21.62
CA ASN A 41 -31.17 19.87 20.26
C ASN A 41 -32.70 19.96 20.19
N ILE A 42 -33.41 20.06 21.31
CA ILE A 42 -34.88 20.06 21.32
C ILE A 42 -35.38 21.49 21.08
N GLY A 43 -36.09 21.70 19.97
CA GLY A 43 -36.74 22.95 19.62
C GLY A 43 -35.79 24.14 19.75
N HIS A 44 -36.26 25.18 20.42
CA HIS A 44 -35.48 26.39 20.65
C HIS A 44 -34.23 26.17 21.52
N HIS A 45 -34.13 25.08 22.30
CA HIS A 45 -32.93 24.80 23.10
C HIS A 45 -31.67 24.69 22.23
N ALA A 46 -31.81 24.28 20.96
CA ALA A 46 -30.73 24.23 19.98
C ALA A 46 -30.06 25.61 19.75
N TYR A 47 -30.80 26.68 20.04
CA TYR A 47 -30.40 28.07 19.86
C TYR A 47 -30.04 28.76 21.18
N VAL A 48 -30.03 28.04 22.31
CA VAL A 48 -29.72 28.59 23.63
C VAL A 48 -28.24 28.46 23.93
N TYR A 49 -27.61 29.59 24.26
CA TYR A 49 -26.21 29.72 24.63
C TYR A 49 -26.06 30.61 25.86
N TYR A 50 -24.94 30.47 26.56
CA TYR A 50 -24.58 31.38 27.64
C TYR A 50 -24.26 32.77 27.07
N GLU A 51 -24.66 33.81 27.79
CA GLU A 51 -24.54 35.21 27.39
C GLU A 51 -23.14 35.56 26.87
N GLY A 52 -23.09 36.22 25.72
CA GLY A 52 -21.86 36.61 25.04
C GLY A 52 -21.12 35.46 24.34
N LEU A 53 -21.74 34.28 24.20
CA LEU A 53 -21.14 33.06 23.66
C LEU A 53 -19.86 32.63 24.41
N ILE A 54 -19.73 33.01 25.67
CA ILE A 54 -18.59 32.62 26.51
C ILE A 54 -18.83 31.24 27.14
N PRO A 55 -17.77 30.46 27.41
CA PRO A 55 -17.91 29.19 28.11
C PRO A 55 -18.69 29.34 29.42
N ARG A 56 -19.63 28.44 29.67
CA ARG A 56 -20.48 28.47 30.87
C ARG A 56 -19.59 28.46 32.16
N PRO A 57 -19.78 29.41 33.09
CA PRO A 57 -19.00 29.46 34.33
C PRO A 57 -19.43 28.34 35.29
N PRO A 58 -18.59 27.99 36.29
CA PRO A 58 -18.98 27.06 37.35
C PRO A 58 -20.29 27.49 38.04
N GLY A 59 -21.22 26.54 38.20
CA GLY A 59 -22.53 26.80 38.80
C GLY A 59 -23.62 27.24 37.81
N ALA A 60 -23.28 27.66 36.59
CA ALA A 60 -24.26 27.87 35.53
C ALA A 60 -24.71 26.52 34.94
N GLN A 61 -26.01 26.29 34.90
CA GLN A 61 -26.60 25.05 34.43
C GLN A 61 -27.87 25.32 33.63
N PHE A 62 -27.90 24.87 32.36
CA PHE A 62 -29.13 24.86 31.58
C PHE A 62 -29.98 23.66 32.00
N SER A 63 -31.27 23.91 32.23
CA SER A 63 -32.24 22.85 32.51
C SER A 63 -32.92 22.42 31.21
N ALA A 64 -32.53 21.27 30.67
CA ALA A 64 -33.20 20.70 29.51
C ALA A 64 -34.66 20.28 29.80
N GLU A 65 -35.05 20.18 31.08
CA GLU A 65 -36.42 19.89 31.49
C GLU A 65 -37.33 21.11 31.34
N TRP A 66 -36.83 22.30 31.68
CA TRP A 66 -37.63 23.52 31.80
C TRP A 66 -37.23 24.64 30.83
N GLY A 67 -36.21 24.41 30.00
CA GLY A 67 -35.74 25.39 29.02
C GLY A 67 -35.32 26.72 29.67
N LEU A 68 -35.88 27.81 29.15
CA LEU A 68 -35.71 29.17 29.68
C LEU A 68 -36.87 29.62 30.59
N GLU A 69 -37.80 28.73 30.96
CA GLU A 69 -38.89 29.08 31.87
C GLU A 69 -38.36 29.45 33.27
N ASP A 70 -38.86 30.55 33.83
CA ASP A 70 -38.50 30.97 35.19
C ASP A 70 -39.19 30.07 36.23
N MET A 71 -38.42 29.12 36.75
CA MET A 71 -38.82 28.17 37.79
C MET A 71 -38.13 28.47 39.13
N SER A 72 -37.60 29.69 39.31
CA SER A 72 -36.85 30.09 40.50
C SER A 72 -37.67 29.95 41.79
N TYR A 73 -39.00 30.14 41.72
CA TYR A 73 -39.91 30.01 42.85
C TYR A 73 -40.02 28.60 43.45
N ILE A 74 -39.62 27.55 42.70
CA ILE A 74 -39.54 26.16 43.16
C ILE A 74 -38.09 25.63 43.23
N GLY A 75 -37.10 26.51 43.05
CA GLY A 75 -35.69 26.13 43.04
C GLY A 75 -35.30 25.19 41.88
N MET A 76 -36.08 25.20 40.80
CA MET A 76 -35.83 24.43 39.57
C MET A 76 -35.52 25.37 38.41
N GLY A 77 -35.22 24.81 37.23
CA GLY A 77 -34.98 25.58 36.01
C GLY A 77 -33.52 25.88 35.74
N SER A 78 -33.29 26.76 34.76
CA SER A 78 -31.95 27.15 34.32
C SER A 78 -31.30 28.13 35.30
N ILE A 79 -30.03 27.93 35.61
CA ILE A 79 -29.22 28.77 36.50
C ILE A 79 -28.15 29.49 35.66
N GLY A 80 -28.10 30.81 35.75
CA GLY A 80 -27.15 31.67 35.02
C GLY A 80 -27.78 32.40 33.83
N ALA A 81 -26.96 33.19 33.13
CA ALA A 81 -27.39 34.06 32.03
C ALA A 81 -27.49 33.29 30.70
N TRP A 82 -28.55 32.48 30.55
CA TRP A 82 -28.84 31.77 29.29
C TRP A 82 -29.70 32.62 28.37
N ILE A 83 -29.33 32.68 27.10
CA ILE A 83 -29.98 33.51 26.08
C ILE A 83 -30.24 32.66 24.83
N GLU A 84 -31.42 32.80 24.24
CA GLU A 84 -31.70 32.31 22.89
C GLU A 84 -31.11 33.28 21.86
N TYR A 85 -30.25 32.78 20.98
CA TYR A 85 -29.64 33.54 19.90
C TYR A 85 -30.24 33.19 18.54
N SER A 86 -30.41 34.17 17.66
CA SER A 86 -30.69 33.88 16.25
C SER A 86 -29.53 33.07 15.64
N PRO A 87 -29.81 32.07 14.78
CA PRO A 87 -28.77 31.27 14.12
C PRO A 87 -27.70 32.11 13.40
N GLU A 88 -28.10 33.21 12.77
CA GLU A 88 -27.25 34.10 11.98
C GLU A 88 -26.18 34.75 12.84
N ILE A 89 -26.55 35.30 14.01
CA ILE A 89 -25.61 35.91 14.97
C ILE A 89 -24.58 34.88 15.45
N VAL A 90 -25.01 33.64 15.73
CA VAL A 90 -24.09 32.59 16.19
C VAL A 90 -23.10 32.23 15.08
N LYS A 91 -23.59 32.04 13.84
CA LYS A 91 -22.74 31.75 12.68
C LYS A 91 -21.76 32.90 12.41
N GLU A 92 -22.23 34.14 12.42
CA GLU A 92 -21.39 35.33 12.21
C GLU A 92 -20.29 35.43 13.28
N ALA A 93 -20.62 35.20 14.55
CA ALA A 93 -19.63 35.20 15.63
C ALA A 93 -18.56 34.11 15.43
N ILE A 94 -18.94 32.93 14.95
CA ILE A 94 -18.02 31.83 14.62
C ILE A 94 -17.09 32.24 13.47
N TYR A 95 -17.66 32.69 12.33
CA TYR A 95 -16.86 33.08 11.17
C TYR A 95 -15.94 34.27 11.48
N SER A 96 -16.44 35.29 12.19
CA SER A 96 -15.64 36.44 12.61
C SER A 96 -14.48 36.02 13.51
N SER A 97 -14.72 35.11 14.46
CA SER A 97 -13.66 34.61 15.36
C SER A 97 -12.65 33.71 14.63
N ALA A 98 -13.07 33.06 13.55
CA ALA A 98 -12.20 32.28 12.66
C ALA A 98 -11.40 33.15 11.66
N GLY A 99 -11.62 34.47 11.65
CA GLY A 99 -10.95 35.39 10.72
C GLY A 99 -11.64 35.53 9.36
N ASN A 100 -12.92 35.20 9.27
CA ASN A 100 -13.76 35.25 8.06
C ASN A 100 -13.10 34.58 6.83
N PRO A 101 -12.72 33.29 6.93
CA PRO A 101 -12.11 32.60 5.80
C PRO A 101 -13.09 32.43 4.65
N GLU A 102 -12.62 32.65 3.42
CA GLU A 102 -13.38 32.36 2.20
C GLU A 102 -13.35 30.84 1.92
N LEU A 103 -14.53 30.22 1.84
CA LEU A 103 -14.66 28.77 1.66
C LEU A 103 -15.12 28.34 0.27
N SER A 104 -15.39 29.29 -0.63
CA SER A 104 -15.88 29.05 -2.00
C SER A 104 -14.99 28.08 -2.79
N GLN A 105 -13.66 28.26 -2.68
CA GLN A 105 -12.69 27.40 -3.33
C GLN A 105 -12.66 25.99 -2.71
N ALA A 106 -12.76 25.91 -1.38
CA ALA A 106 -12.82 24.63 -0.66
C ALA A 106 -14.08 23.83 -1.03
N GLU A 107 -15.22 24.50 -1.23
CA GLU A 107 -16.46 23.90 -1.73
C GLU A 107 -16.27 23.27 -3.12
N SER A 108 -15.75 24.05 -4.09
CA SER A 108 -15.47 23.56 -5.45
C SER A 108 -14.48 22.39 -5.46
N ASP A 109 -13.37 22.50 -4.72
CA ASP A 109 -12.33 21.47 -4.73
C ASP A 109 -12.79 20.19 -4.01
N SER A 110 -13.60 20.33 -2.96
CA SER A 110 -14.20 19.21 -2.25
C SER A 110 -15.17 18.44 -3.15
N GLU A 111 -16.00 19.14 -3.95
CA GLU A 111 -16.92 18.50 -4.89
C GLU A 111 -16.19 17.71 -5.97
N LYS A 112 -15.14 18.29 -6.56
CA LYS A 112 -14.29 17.58 -7.55
C LYS A 112 -13.63 16.35 -6.92
N LEU A 113 -13.05 16.50 -5.73
CA LEU A 113 -12.40 15.40 -5.03
C LEU A 113 -13.39 14.29 -4.65
N ALA A 114 -14.63 14.62 -4.31
CA ALA A 114 -15.66 13.62 -4.02
C ALA A 114 -15.94 12.73 -5.24
N LEU A 115 -15.97 13.31 -6.45
CA LEU A 115 -16.11 12.55 -7.71
C LEU A 115 -14.89 11.66 -7.96
N ASP A 116 -13.68 12.20 -7.82
CA ASP A 116 -12.43 11.44 -8.00
C ASP A 116 -12.35 10.25 -7.03
N VAL A 117 -12.78 10.43 -5.78
CA VAL A 117 -12.82 9.37 -4.77
C VAL A 117 -13.85 8.29 -5.12
N ALA A 118 -15.02 8.67 -5.63
CA ALA A 118 -16.03 7.71 -6.05
C ALA A 118 -15.52 6.83 -7.21
N ASP A 119 -14.96 7.45 -8.24
CA ASP A 119 -14.37 6.76 -9.39
C ASP A 119 -13.21 5.85 -8.97
N ALA A 120 -12.34 6.33 -8.09
CA ALA A 120 -11.22 5.55 -7.58
C ALA A 120 -11.70 4.37 -6.73
N ARG A 121 -12.75 4.55 -5.92
CA ARG A 121 -13.35 3.48 -5.11
C ARG A 121 -13.85 2.37 -6.00
N ASP A 122 -14.61 2.68 -7.04
CA ASP A 122 -15.14 1.69 -7.97
C ASP A 122 -14.01 0.92 -8.69
N LYS A 123 -12.93 1.62 -9.07
CA LYS A 123 -11.72 0.97 -9.62
C LYS A 123 -11.06 0.02 -8.62
N VAL A 124 -10.90 0.42 -7.36
CA VAL A 124 -10.31 -0.44 -6.30
C VAL A 124 -11.18 -1.67 -6.08
N LEU A 125 -12.50 -1.50 -5.93
CA LEU A 125 -13.45 -2.60 -5.75
C LEU A 125 -13.40 -3.58 -6.91
N SER A 126 -13.38 -3.09 -8.14
CA SER A 126 -13.27 -3.91 -9.35
C SER A 126 -11.97 -4.73 -9.37
N ILE A 127 -10.82 -4.10 -9.15
CA ILE A 127 -9.51 -4.80 -9.14
C ILE A 127 -9.46 -5.88 -8.04
N LEU A 128 -9.93 -5.55 -6.84
CA LEU A 128 -9.94 -6.49 -5.71
C LEU A 128 -10.88 -7.67 -5.97
N SER A 129 -12.05 -7.42 -6.54
CA SER A 129 -13.01 -8.46 -6.88
C SER A 129 -12.45 -9.44 -7.91
N VAL A 130 -11.77 -8.93 -8.95
CA VAL A 130 -11.08 -9.76 -9.95
C VAL A 130 -9.98 -10.60 -9.29
N ALA A 131 -9.14 -9.99 -8.44
CA ALA A 131 -8.06 -10.69 -7.76
C ALA A 131 -8.57 -11.83 -6.85
N LEU A 132 -9.66 -11.57 -6.12
CA LEU A 132 -10.31 -12.56 -5.24
C LEU A 132 -11.01 -13.68 -6.02
N SER A 133 -11.50 -13.39 -7.24
CA SER A 133 -12.10 -14.41 -8.11
C SER A 133 -11.07 -15.44 -8.60
N ALA A 134 -9.81 -15.02 -8.79
CA ALA A 134 -8.74 -15.90 -9.22
C ALA A 134 -8.27 -16.82 -8.08
N GLN A 135 -8.16 -16.28 -6.86
CA GLN A 135 -7.76 -17.05 -5.69
C GLN A 135 -8.28 -16.41 -4.41
N LYS A 136 -8.79 -17.25 -3.48
CA LYS A 136 -9.16 -16.80 -2.14
C LYS A 136 -7.94 -16.22 -1.41
N ASP A 137 -8.10 -15.02 -0.87
CA ASP A 137 -7.06 -14.30 -0.16
C ASP A 137 -7.70 -13.44 0.94
N SER A 138 -7.63 -13.90 2.19
CA SER A 138 -8.29 -13.25 3.33
C SER A 138 -7.81 -11.82 3.58
N PHE A 139 -6.59 -11.49 3.18
CA PHE A 139 -6.09 -10.12 3.25
C PHE A 139 -6.79 -9.23 2.23
N LEU A 140 -6.93 -9.69 0.99
CA LEU A 140 -7.64 -8.95 -0.05
C LEU A 140 -9.14 -8.85 0.25
N GLU A 141 -9.77 -9.87 0.86
CA GLU A 141 -11.16 -9.81 1.34
C GLU A 141 -11.35 -8.69 2.36
N LYS A 142 -10.43 -8.58 3.32
CA LYS A 142 -10.44 -7.47 4.29
C LYS A 142 -10.29 -6.11 3.62
N MET A 143 -9.37 -5.99 2.66
CA MET A 143 -9.18 -4.74 1.91
C MET A 143 -10.41 -4.36 1.09
N LEU A 144 -11.12 -5.33 0.51
CA LEU A 144 -12.37 -5.11 -0.21
C LEU A 144 -13.43 -4.54 0.73
N GLY A 145 -13.65 -5.16 1.89
CA GLY A 145 -14.63 -4.66 2.87
C GLY A 145 -14.29 -3.25 3.40
N GLU A 146 -13.00 -2.95 3.62
CA GLU A 146 -12.56 -1.59 4.00
C GLU A 146 -12.82 -0.56 2.88
N ALA A 147 -12.62 -0.93 1.61
CA ALA A 147 -12.92 -0.08 0.46
C ALA A 147 -14.44 0.14 0.29
N GLU A 148 -15.26 -0.90 0.50
CA GLU A 148 -16.72 -0.80 0.46
C GLU A 148 -17.26 0.16 1.52
N ALA A 149 -16.70 0.09 2.74
CA ALA A 149 -17.08 0.95 3.85
C ALA A 149 -16.60 2.41 3.71
N THR A 150 -15.66 2.68 2.80
CA THR A 150 -15.18 4.04 2.54
C THR A 150 -16.27 4.83 1.83
N ARG A 151 -16.77 5.88 2.48
CA ARG A 151 -17.83 6.76 1.97
C ARG A 151 -17.54 8.22 2.28
N VAL A 152 -17.96 9.10 1.37
CA VAL A 152 -17.94 10.55 1.56
C VAL A 152 -19.28 10.96 2.16
N LEU A 153 -19.28 11.44 3.39
CA LEU A 153 -20.49 11.91 4.08
C LEU A 153 -20.82 13.33 3.65
N ARG A 154 -22.08 13.57 3.30
CA ARG A 154 -22.59 14.91 2.98
C ARG A 154 -22.91 15.69 4.25
N GLU A 155 -23.00 17.02 4.14
CA GLU A 155 -23.36 17.92 5.25
C GLU A 155 -24.60 17.44 6.01
N GLY A 156 -25.68 17.11 5.30
CA GLY A 156 -26.92 16.65 5.94
C GLY A 156 -26.78 15.34 6.73
N GLU A 157 -25.90 14.44 6.29
CA GLU A 157 -25.62 13.19 7.02
C GLU A 157 -24.77 13.46 8.27
N MET A 158 -23.79 14.36 8.17
CA MET A 158 -23.00 14.79 9.30
C MET A 158 -23.86 15.52 10.35
N ALA A 159 -24.69 16.47 9.90
CA ALA A 159 -25.65 17.19 10.71
C ALA A 159 -26.57 16.23 11.46
N LYS A 160 -27.12 15.23 10.76
CA LYS A 160 -27.98 14.20 11.38
C LYS A 160 -27.23 13.37 12.42
N ALA A 161 -25.95 13.06 12.20
CA ALA A 161 -25.14 12.33 13.18
C ALA A 161 -24.87 13.13 14.47
N MET A 162 -24.96 14.47 14.41
CA MET A 162 -24.79 15.35 15.56
C MET A 162 -26.07 15.53 16.39
N LEU A 163 -27.25 15.25 15.82
CA LEU A 163 -28.50 15.20 16.57
C LEU A 163 -28.43 14.01 17.53
N SER A 164 -28.29 14.29 18.83
CA SER A 164 -28.13 13.22 19.82
C SER A 164 -29.36 12.31 19.85
N ASN A 165 -29.16 10.99 19.82
CA ASN A 165 -30.22 10.00 20.11
C ASN A 165 -30.43 9.79 21.63
N ARG A 166 -29.94 10.70 22.49
CA ARG A 166 -30.16 10.58 23.93
C ARG A 166 -31.63 10.82 24.21
N GLN A 167 -32.25 9.93 24.99
CA GLN A 167 -33.58 10.18 25.55
C GLN A 167 -33.49 11.41 26.45
N MET A 168 -33.87 12.55 25.91
CA MET A 168 -34.03 13.79 26.65
C MET A 168 -35.50 13.88 27.07
N VAL A 169 -35.72 14.06 28.38
CA VAL A 169 -37.04 14.33 28.94
C VAL A 169 -37.14 15.84 29.09
N THR A 170 -38.10 16.44 28.40
CA THR A 170 -38.42 17.87 28.53
C THR A 170 -39.87 18.05 28.96
N ARG A 171 -40.11 19.03 29.84
CA ARG A 171 -41.44 19.57 30.19
C ARG A 171 -41.70 20.91 29.50
N ASP A 172 -40.70 21.49 28.86
CA ASP A 172 -40.86 22.63 27.96
C ASP A 172 -41.63 22.20 26.71
N MET A 173 -42.91 22.56 26.67
CA MET A 173 -43.80 22.15 25.61
C MET A 173 -43.51 22.85 24.27
N ASN A 174 -42.96 24.07 24.30
CA ASN A 174 -42.58 24.78 23.09
C ASN A 174 -41.40 24.10 22.41
N ALA A 175 -40.38 23.72 23.20
CA ALA A 175 -39.26 22.94 22.69
C ALA A 175 -39.73 21.57 22.17
N LEU A 176 -40.54 20.85 22.95
CA LEU A 176 -40.99 19.50 22.60
C LEU A 176 -41.79 19.48 21.29
N THR A 177 -42.72 20.41 21.11
CA THR A 177 -43.57 20.47 19.90
C THR A 177 -42.80 20.88 18.65
N ALA A 178 -41.74 21.69 18.79
CA ALA A 178 -40.89 22.10 17.69
C ALA A 178 -40.00 20.96 17.15
N GLY A 179 -39.83 19.86 17.88
CA GLY A 179 -39.03 18.71 17.45
C GLY A 179 -37.53 18.93 17.56
N LEU A 180 -36.71 18.14 16.85
CA LEU A 180 -35.25 18.26 16.91
C LEU A 180 -34.73 19.28 15.89
N HIS A 181 -33.85 20.16 16.33
CA HIS A 181 -33.18 21.17 15.51
C HIS A 181 -31.67 21.06 15.68
N ILE A 182 -30.93 21.25 14.59
CA ILE A 182 -29.47 21.34 14.66
C ILE A 182 -29.05 22.70 15.21
N ALA A 183 -28.10 22.71 16.15
CA ALA A 183 -27.60 23.96 16.69
C ALA A 183 -26.69 24.66 15.64
N PRO A 184 -26.68 26.00 15.57
CA PRO A 184 -25.90 26.74 14.57
C PRO A 184 -24.41 26.37 14.51
N HIS A 185 -23.75 26.17 15.66
CA HIS A 185 -22.35 25.73 15.69
C HIS A 185 -22.17 24.30 15.16
N GLN A 186 -23.14 23.41 15.37
CA GLN A 186 -23.11 22.05 14.82
C GLN A 186 -23.27 22.06 13.30
N GLU A 187 -24.13 22.93 12.77
CA GLU A 187 -24.28 23.12 11.32
C GLU A 187 -22.96 23.58 10.69
N VAL A 188 -22.28 24.56 11.31
CA VAL A 188 -20.96 25.03 10.86
C VAL A 188 -19.91 23.91 10.91
N ILE A 189 -19.88 23.11 11.99
CA ILE A 189 -18.99 21.95 12.11
C ILE A 189 -19.30 20.93 11.01
N ALA A 190 -20.57 20.58 10.82
CA ALA A 190 -21.00 19.61 9.82
C ALA A 190 -20.62 20.06 8.40
N LYS A 191 -20.83 21.33 8.07
CA LYS A 191 -20.41 21.91 6.78
C LYS A 191 -18.91 21.80 6.59
N ALA A 192 -18.10 22.36 7.51
CA ALA A 192 -16.65 22.36 7.39
C ALA A 192 -16.05 20.94 7.37
N ALA A 193 -16.57 20.02 8.19
CA ALA A 193 -16.15 18.63 8.20
C ALA A 193 -16.54 17.89 6.90
N SER A 194 -17.72 18.18 6.33
CA SER A 194 -18.14 17.58 5.05
C SER A 194 -17.23 18.00 3.90
N LEU A 195 -16.70 19.23 3.93
CA LEU A 195 -15.72 19.70 2.95
C LEU A 195 -14.39 18.95 3.04
N GLN A 196 -13.97 18.58 4.26
CA GLN A 196 -12.74 17.79 4.49
C GLN A 196 -12.93 16.30 4.18
N CYS A 197 -14.16 15.79 4.23
CA CYS A 197 -14.47 14.36 4.14
C CYS A 197 -13.93 13.66 2.87
N PRO A 198 -14.03 14.25 1.66
CA PRO A 198 -13.43 13.65 0.46
C PRO A 198 -11.92 13.43 0.58
N ALA A 199 -11.19 14.38 1.15
CA ALA A 199 -9.73 14.23 1.32
C ALA A 199 -9.38 13.12 2.32
N ASP A 200 -10.16 12.96 3.38
CA ASP A 200 -9.96 11.88 4.36
C ASP A 200 -10.33 10.51 3.77
N ALA A 201 -11.38 10.44 2.95
CA ALA A 201 -11.76 9.26 2.20
C ALA A 201 -10.71 8.88 1.16
N ALA A 202 -10.17 9.87 0.43
CA ALA A 202 -9.07 9.68 -0.52
C ALA A 202 -7.83 9.10 0.16
N LYS A 203 -7.43 9.61 1.33
CA LYS A 203 -6.28 9.07 2.11
C LYS A 203 -6.53 7.63 2.56
N SER A 204 -7.73 7.35 3.06
CA SER A 204 -8.12 5.99 3.46
C SER A 204 -8.06 5.01 2.29
N LEU A 205 -8.66 5.39 1.15
CA LEU A 205 -8.67 4.57 -0.06
C LEU A 205 -7.27 4.39 -0.65
N ALA A 206 -6.44 5.44 -0.64
CA ALA A 206 -5.04 5.37 -1.06
C ALA A 206 -4.26 4.34 -0.21
N ALA A 207 -4.46 4.33 1.11
CA ALA A 207 -3.81 3.38 2.00
C ALA A 207 -4.25 1.93 1.71
N ILE A 208 -5.54 1.70 1.46
CA ILE A 208 -6.09 0.39 1.07
C ILE A 208 -5.47 -0.06 -0.26
N ALA A 209 -5.51 0.79 -1.29
CA ALA A 209 -4.94 0.50 -2.60
C ALA A 209 -3.43 0.20 -2.54
N ARG A 210 -2.67 0.90 -1.67
CA ARG A 210 -1.24 0.64 -1.46
C ARG A 210 -0.99 -0.73 -0.86
N LYS A 211 -1.71 -1.05 0.21
CA LYS A 211 -1.60 -2.32 0.94
C LYS A 211 -1.93 -3.49 0.02
N ALA A 212 -3.08 -3.43 -0.66
CA ALA A 212 -3.51 -4.46 -1.58
C ALA A 212 -2.56 -4.60 -2.78
N GLY A 213 -2.18 -3.48 -3.42
CA GLY A 213 -1.24 -3.50 -4.55
C GLY A 213 0.12 -4.08 -4.19
N SER A 214 0.64 -3.76 -3.00
CA SER A 214 1.92 -4.31 -2.51
C SER A 214 1.82 -5.81 -2.21
N HIS A 215 0.71 -6.24 -1.61
CA HIS A 215 0.44 -7.67 -1.33
C HIS A 215 0.38 -8.48 -2.62
N MET A 216 -0.40 -8.03 -3.61
CA MET A 216 -0.50 -8.66 -4.92
C MET A 216 0.86 -8.74 -5.63
N SER A 217 1.65 -7.66 -5.62
CA SER A 217 2.97 -7.66 -6.25
C SER A 217 3.96 -8.62 -5.58
N ARG A 218 3.90 -8.78 -4.25
CA ARG A 218 4.72 -9.77 -3.54
C ARG A 218 4.32 -11.19 -3.91
N LYS A 219 3.02 -11.45 -3.99
CA LYS A 219 2.48 -12.75 -4.37
C LYS A 219 2.87 -13.14 -5.79
N GLU A 220 2.70 -12.22 -6.74
CA GLU A 220 3.10 -12.43 -8.14
C GLU A 220 4.62 -12.67 -8.29
N LYS A 221 5.46 -12.00 -7.46
CA LYS A 221 6.90 -12.27 -7.41
C LYS A 221 7.22 -13.64 -6.82
N GLN A 222 6.47 -14.07 -5.80
CA GLN A 222 6.65 -15.38 -5.18
C GLN A 222 6.24 -16.49 -6.14
N GLU A 223 5.11 -16.35 -6.82
CA GLU A 223 4.62 -17.29 -7.85
C GLU A 223 5.65 -17.43 -8.99
N ARG A 224 6.13 -16.30 -9.53
CA ARG A 224 7.22 -16.30 -10.52
C ARG A 224 8.53 -16.90 -10.00
N ARG A 225 8.82 -16.80 -8.71
CA ARG A 225 9.99 -17.45 -8.12
C ARG A 225 9.77 -18.96 -8.02
N SER A 226 8.61 -19.41 -7.54
CA SER A 226 8.29 -20.84 -7.43
C SER A 226 8.22 -21.52 -8.80
N GLU A 227 7.74 -20.84 -9.83
CA GLU A 227 7.74 -21.35 -11.22
C GLU A 227 9.16 -21.55 -11.77
N ARG A 228 10.17 -20.85 -11.22
CA ARG A 228 11.57 -20.91 -11.67
C ARG A 228 12.45 -21.87 -10.86
N VAL A 229 11.96 -22.37 -9.72
CA VAL A 229 12.72 -23.32 -8.89
C VAL A 229 12.85 -24.63 -9.66
N GLY A 230 14.08 -25.01 -10.01
CA GLY A 230 14.36 -26.22 -10.78
C GLY A 230 14.33 -26.05 -12.31
N THR A 231 14.20 -24.82 -12.84
CA THR A 231 14.29 -24.54 -14.28
C THR A 231 15.46 -23.62 -14.65
N ASN A 232 16.23 -23.09 -13.69
CA ASN A 232 17.41 -22.27 -13.99
C ASN A 232 18.57 -23.14 -14.50
N VAL A 233 19.24 -22.68 -15.56
CA VAL A 233 20.47 -23.25 -16.06
C VAL A 233 21.66 -22.51 -15.45
N PHE A 234 22.43 -23.16 -14.59
CA PHE A 234 23.68 -22.60 -14.09
C PHE A 234 24.78 -22.74 -15.14
N ILE A 235 25.56 -21.66 -15.35
CA ILE A 235 26.71 -21.66 -16.24
C ILE A 235 27.96 -21.30 -15.42
N GLY A 236 28.74 -22.32 -15.09
CA GLY A 236 30.06 -22.17 -14.45
C GLY A 236 31.12 -21.93 -15.51
N HIS A 237 32.08 -21.04 -15.27
CA HIS A 237 33.06 -20.67 -16.29
C HIS A 237 34.34 -20.04 -15.72
N GLY A 238 35.42 -20.12 -16.49
CA GLY A 238 36.70 -19.47 -16.21
C GLY A 238 36.74 -17.99 -16.64
N ARG A 239 37.90 -17.51 -17.05
CA ARG A 239 38.10 -16.17 -17.64
C ARG A 239 37.60 -16.07 -19.08
N SER A 240 37.55 -17.18 -19.81
CA SER A 240 37.11 -17.23 -21.20
C SER A 240 35.72 -16.64 -21.37
N SER A 241 35.46 -15.94 -22.48
CA SER A 241 34.15 -15.37 -22.78
C SER A 241 33.19 -16.33 -23.49
N LEU A 242 33.63 -17.54 -23.84
CA LEU A 242 32.85 -18.51 -24.63
C LEU A 242 31.50 -18.83 -23.98
N TRP A 243 31.43 -18.87 -22.64
CA TRP A 243 30.18 -19.10 -21.91
C TRP A 243 29.05 -18.12 -22.30
N ARG A 244 29.39 -16.92 -22.80
CA ARG A 244 28.39 -15.93 -23.22
C ARG A 244 27.57 -16.40 -24.41
N GLU A 245 28.19 -17.14 -25.33
CA GLU A 245 27.50 -17.72 -26.49
C GLU A 245 26.53 -18.82 -26.03
N LEU A 246 26.96 -19.67 -25.10
CA LEU A 246 26.10 -20.68 -24.47
C LEU A 246 24.92 -20.02 -23.74
N LYS A 247 25.18 -18.94 -23.00
CA LYS A 247 24.15 -18.14 -22.33
C LYS A 247 23.16 -17.53 -23.33
N ASP A 248 23.64 -16.97 -24.43
CA ASP A 248 22.79 -16.39 -25.47
C ASP A 248 21.92 -17.46 -26.15
N PHE A 249 22.43 -18.68 -26.31
CA PHE A 249 21.64 -19.82 -26.79
C PHE A 249 20.56 -20.24 -25.79
N VAL A 250 20.91 -20.43 -24.52
CA VAL A 250 19.97 -20.83 -23.44
C VAL A 250 18.84 -19.80 -23.29
N VAL A 251 19.17 -18.51 -23.26
CA VAL A 251 18.17 -17.45 -23.08
C VAL A 251 17.43 -17.16 -24.39
N GLY A 252 18.16 -16.96 -25.48
CA GLY A 252 17.61 -16.44 -26.74
C GLY A 252 16.89 -17.49 -27.59
N ARG A 253 17.35 -18.75 -27.56
CA ARG A 253 16.76 -19.82 -28.38
C ARG A 253 15.90 -20.79 -27.57
N LEU A 254 16.27 -21.08 -26.32
CA LEU A 254 15.52 -22.00 -25.46
C LEU A 254 14.59 -21.29 -24.47
N ASN A 255 14.65 -19.96 -24.36
CA ASN A 255 13.84 -19.15 -23.43
C ASN A 255 13.94 -19.60 -21.97
N LEU A 256 15.10 -20.15 -21.58
CA LEU A 256 15.37 -20.60 -20.22
C LEU A 256 16.08 -19.51 -19.41
N PRO A 257 15.75 -19.37 -18.12
CA PRO A 257 16.50 -18.51 -17.21
C PRO A 257 17.89 -19.11 -16.92
N TYR A 258 18.88 -18.25 -16.73
CA TYR A 258 20.27 -18.65 -16.44
C TYR A 258 20.84 -17.97 -15.20
N GLU A 259 21.85 -18.59 -14.60
CA GLU A 259 22.65 -18.00 -13.54
C GLU A 259 24.15 -18.19 -13.78
N GLU A 260 24.96 -17.19 -13.43
CA GLU A 260 26.44 -17.24 -13.44
C GLU A 260 27.02 -16.66 -12.15
N PHE A 261 28.21 -17.09 -11.77
CA PHE A 261 28.84 -16.69 -10.51
C PHE A 261 29.26 -15.20 -10.47
N ASN A 262 29.67 -14.63 -11.60
CA ASN A 262 30.30 -13.29 -11.65
C ASN A 262 29.35 -12.09 -11.69
N ARG A 263 28.03 -12.28 -11.62
CA ARG A 263 27.10 -11.14 -11.46
C ARG A 263 27.39 -10.43 -10.12
N VAL A 264 27.31 -9.11 -10.00
CA VAL A 264 27.83 -8.37 -8.82
C VAL A 264 27.17 -8.82 -7.50
N PRO A 265 27.91 -9.19 -6.44
CA PRO A 265 27.33 -9.47 -5.12
C PRO A 265 26.63 -8.22 -4.56
N VAL A 266 25.42 -8.40 -4.04
CA VAL A 266 24.71 -7.34 -3.31
C VAL A 266 25.41 -7.16 -1.95
N ALA A 267 25.63 -5.91 -1.53
CA ALA A 267 26.24 -5.59 -0.24
C ALA A 267 25.51 -6.32 0.91
N GLY A 268 26.27 -7.08 1.71
CA GLY A 268 25.74 -7.84 2.85
C GLY A 268 25.44 -9.32 2.60
N VAL A 269 25.53 -9.80 1.35
CA VAL A 269 25.40 -11.23 1.01
C VAL A 269 26.80 -11.85 0.91
N THR A 270 27.07 -12.92 1.67
CA THR A 270 28.35 -13.62 1.55
C THR A 270 28.40 -14.44 0.27
N ASN A 271 29.59 -14.65 -0.28
CA ASN A 271 29.75 -15.50 -1.47
C ASN A 271 29.17 -16.91 -1.25
N ILE A 272 29.21 -17.41 -0.01
CA ILE A 272 28.67 -18.73 0.37
C ILE A 272 27.14 -18.77 0.32
N SER A 273 26.46 -17.76 0.89
CA SER A 273 24.99 -17.74 0.90
C SER A 273 24.42 -17.61 -0.50
N ARG A 274 25.11 -16.84 -1.36
CA ARG A 274 24.74 -16.71 -2.77
C ARG A 274 24.93 -18.01 -3.52
N LEU A 275 26.07 -18.65 -3.37
CA LEU A 275 26.36 -19.94 -4.00
C LEU A 275 25.32 -21.00 -3.61
N SER A 276 24.87 -21.01 -2.35
CA SER A 276 23.78 -21.89 -1.90
C SER A 276 22.44 -21.56 -2.57
N GLU A 277 22.09 -20.27 -2.71
CA GLU A 277 20.86 -19.86 -3.41
C GLU A 277 20.87 -20.29 -4.89
N MET A 278 22.03 -20.16 -5.56
CA MET A 278 22.20 -20.59 -6.95
C MET A 278 22.08 -22.10 -7.11
N LEU A 279 22.67 -22.86 -6.18
CA LEU A 279 22.55 -24.32 -6.12
C LEU A 279 21.11 -24.78 -5.89
N ASP A 280 20.35 -24.08 -5.06
CA ASP A 280 18.94 -24.40 -4.77
C ASP A 280 18.00 -24.04 -5.93
N GLY A 281 18.35 -23.03 -6.74
CA GLY A 281 17.57 -22.60 -7.89
C GLY A 281 17.80 -23.40 -9.17
N ALA A 282 18.98 -24.01 -9.33
CA ALA A 282 19.40 -24.67 -10.57
C ALA A 282 18.65 -25.99 -10.84
N GLY A 283 18.11 -26.12 -12.06
CA GLY A 283 17.58 -27.38 -12.59
C GLY A 283 18.62 -28.22 -13.32
N CYS A 284 19.56 -27.55 -13.98
CA CYS A 284 20.69 -28.12 -14.70
C CYS A 284 21.89 -27.15 -14.61
N ALA A 285 23.10 -27.67 -14.75
CA ALA A 285 24.34 -26.91 -14.72
C ALA A 285 25.24 -27.33 -15.88
N PHE A 286 25.74 -26.36 -16.64
CA PHE A 286 26.81 -26.55 -17.62
C PHE A 286 28.04 -25.81 -17.14
N ILE A 287 29.12 -26.52 -16.87
CA ILE A 287 30.37 -25.93 -16.42
C ILE A 287 31.36 -25.97 -17.58
N VAL A 288 31.70 -24.79 -18.09
CA VAL A 288 32.54 -24.59 -19.28
C VAL A 288 34.00 -24.53 -18.87
N LEU A 289 34.76 -25.52 -19.34
CA LEU A 289 36.18 -25.67 -19.06
C LEU A 289 36.99 -25.38 -20.31
N THR A 290 37.83 -24.36 -20.23
CA THR A 290 38.73 -23.92 -21.29
C THR A 290 40.18 -24.00 -20.85
N SER A 291 41.09 -24.13 -21.82
CA SER A 291 42.54 -24.16 -21.60
C SER A 291 43.05 -22.80 -21.12
N GLU A 292 43.06 -22.55 -19.80
CA GLU A 292 43.38 -21.23 -19.22
C GLU A 292 44.69 -21.17 -18.46
N ASP A 293 45.03 -22.22 -17.71
CA ASP A 293 46.21 -22.23 -16.83
C ASP A 293 47.27 -23.20 -17.40
N GLU A 294 48.40 -22.68 -17.86
CA GLU A 294 49.54 -23.47 -18.33
C GLU A 294 50.34 -24.02 -17.14
N GLN A 295 50.64 -25.31 -17.15
CA GLN A 295 51.45 -25.99 -16.14
C GLN A 295 52.94 -25.94 -16.50
N ALA A 296 53.79 -26.26 -15.52
CA ALA A 296 55.25 -26.28 -15.71
C ALA A 296 55.74 -27.30 -16.75
N ASP A 297 54.91 -28.29 -17.10
CA ASP A 297 55.17 -29.30 -18.13
C ASP A 297 54.61 -28.93 -19.52
N GLY A 298 54.02 -27.75 -19.67
CA GLY A 298 53.41 -27.25 -20.92
C GLY A 298 51.99 -27.75 -21.18
N SER A 299 51.40 -28.53 -20.25
CA SER A 299 49.98 -28.90 -20.32
C SER A 299 49.08 -27.71 -20.00
N MET A 300 47.91 -27.65 -20.63
CA MET A 300 46.93 -26.59 -20.42
C MET A 300 45.75 -27.14 -19.60
N HIS A 301 45.49 -26.54 -18.44
CA HIS A 301 44.44 -26.95 -17.52
C HIS A 301 43.31 -25.93 -17.44
N ALA A 302 42.13 -26.44 -17.05
CA ALA A 302 41.03 -25.59 -16.64
C ALA A 302 41.35 -24.91 -15.31
N ARG A 303 40.78 -23.72 -15.13
CA ARG A 303 41.00 -22.93 -13.93
C ARG A 303 40.49 -23.64 -12.68
N MET A 304 41.28 -23.65 -11.60
CA MET A 304 40.98 -24.46 -10.40
C MET A 304 39.65 -24.10 -9.72
N ASN A 305 39.22 -22.83 -9.75
CA ASN A 305 37.91 -22.43 -9.20
C ASN A 305 36.74 -23.04 -9.97
N VAL A 306 36.87 -23.23 -11.28
CA VAL A 306 35.85 -23.85 -12.13
C VAL A 306 35.74 -25.34 -11.82
N ILE A 307 36.87 -26.00 -11.55
CA ILE A 307 36.90 -27.41 -11.11
C ILE A 307 36.15 -27.57 -9.77
N HIS A 308 36.30 -26.62 -8.84
CA HIS A 308 35.51 -26.63 -7.60
C HIS A 308 34.00 -26.50 -7.86
N GLU A 309 33.59 -25.67 -8.82
CA GLU A 309 32.18 -25.52 -9.22
C GLU A 309 31.61 -26.83 -9.80
N VAL A 310 32.39 -27.56 -10.61
CA VAL A 310 31.99 -28.90 -11.10
C VAL A 310 31.63 -29.81 -9.93
N GLY A 311 32.52 -29.96 -8.95
CA GLY A 311 32.29 -30.85 -7.81
C GLY A 311 31.10 -30.43 -6.96
N LEU A 312 30.92 -29.12 -6.76
CA LEU A 312 29.80 -28.56 -6.00
C LEU A 312 28.45 -28.84 -6.67
N PHE A 313 28.32 -28.58 -7.97
CA PHE A 313 27.08 -28.79 -8.71
C PHE A 313 26.78 -30.27 -8.93
N GLN A 314 27.81 -31.10 -9.16
CA GLN A 314 27.62 -32.56 -9.20
C GLN A 314 27.17 -33.12 -7.85
N GLY A 315 27.68 -32.57 -6.73
CA GLY A 315 27.22 -32.95 -5.40
C GLY A 315 25.76 -32.57 -5.11
N ARG A 316 25.26 -31.47 -5.69
CA ARG A 316 23.88 -30.99 -5.48
C ARG A 316 22.86 -31.58 -6.46
N LEU A 317 23.17 -31.58 -7.75
CA LEU A 317 22.26 -31.93 -8.85
C LEU A 317 22.46 -33.36 -9.36
N GLY A 318 23.61 -33.98 -9.07
CA GLY A 318 24.01 -35.26 -9.62
C GLY A 318 24.63 -35.15 -11.03
N PHE A 319 25.22 -36.25 -11.49
CA PHE A 319 25.99 -36.30 -12.73
C PHE A 319 25.16 -36.18 -14.01
N THR A 320 23.85 -36.43 -13.94
CA THR A 320 22.97 -36.26 -15.11
C THR A 320 22.68 -34.79 -15.37
N LYS A 321 22.58 -33.97 -14.31
CA LYS A 321 22.17 -32.57 -14.40
C LYS A 321 23.34 -31.58 -14.32
N ALA A 322 24.50 -31.99 -13.83
CA ALA A 322 25.70 -31.16 -13.80
C ALA A 322 26.73 -31.65 -14.83
N ILE A 323 26.71 -31.04 -16.01
CA ILE A 323 27.46 -31.45 -17.19
C ILE A 323 28.72 -30.61 -17.36
N VAL A 324 29.84 -31.30 -17.56
CA VAL A 324 31.12 -30.68 -17.93
C VAL A 324 31.13 -30.45 -19.44
N VAL A 325 31.38 -29.21 -19.85
CA VAL A 325 31.54 -28.80 -21.25
C VAL A 325 33.02 -28.45 -21.45
N LEU A 326 33.79 -29.36 -22.04
CA LEU A 326 35.25 -29.34 -22.06
C LEU A 326 35.81 -28.95 -23.43
N GLU A 327 36.68 -27.95 -23.46
CA GLU A 327 37.42 -27.54 -24.65
C GLU A 327 38.46 -28.58 -25.06
N GLU A 328 38.55 -28.89 -26.35
CA GLU A 328 39.62 -29.71 -26.89
C GLU A 328 41.00 -29.06 -26.69
N GLY A 329 41.94 -29.83 -26.14
CA GLY A 329 43.27 -29.33 -25.76
C GLY A 329 43.37 -28.82 -24.32
N CYS A 330 42.27 -28.86 -23.56
CA CYS A 330 42.30 -28.75 -22.11
C CYS A 330 42.49 -30.13 -21.49
N GLU A 331 43.47 -30.29 -20.59
CA GLU A 331 43.68 -31.54 -19.87
C GLU A 331 42.53 -31.85 -18.91
N GLU A 332 42.22 -33.14 -18.82
CA GLU A 332 41.25 -33.67 -17.88
C GLU A 332 41.86 -33.82 -16.49
N PHE A 333 41.07 -33.55 -15.46
CA PHE A 333 41.42 -33.91 -14.10
C PHE A 333 41.03 -35.37 -13.84
N SER A 334 41.88 -36.09 -13.12
CA SER A 334 41.73 -37.53 -12.84
C SER A 334 40.38 -37.91 -12.24
N ASN A 335 39.73 -37.00 -11.51
CA ASN A 335 38.45 -37.23 -10.84
C ASN A 335 37.23 -37.30 -11.78
N ILE A 336 37.35 -36.96 -13.08
CA ILE A 336 36.23 -37.01 -14.05
C ILE A 336 36.39 -38.09 -15.12
N GLN A 337 37.47 -38.87 -15.08
CA GLN A 337 37.68 -39.98 -16.02
C GLN A 337 36.56 -41.02 -15.88
N GLY A 338 35.67 -41.07 -16.87
CA GLY A 338 34.50 -41.96 -16.92
C GLY A 338 33.15 -41.29 -16.71
N LEU A 339 33.09 -39.97 -16.49
CA LEU A 339 31.84 -39.21 -16.46
C LEU A 339 31.45 -38.71 -17.85
N GLY A 340 30.14 -38.57 -18.09
CA GLY A 340 29.63 -37.98 -19.32
C GLY A 340 30.03 -36.51 -19.44
N GLN A 341 30.75 -36.18 -20.51
CA GLN A 341 31.21 -34.83 -20.83
C GLN A 341 30.82 -34.47 -22.25
N ILE A 342 30.56 -33.19 -22.48
CA ILE A 342 30.35 -32.63 -23.81
C ILE A 342 31.67 -31.97 -24.23
N ARG A 343 32.26 -32.40 -25.33
CA ARG A 343 33.51 -31.81 -25.84
C ARG A 343 33.25 -30.86 -26.99
N PHE A 344 33.93 -29.72 -27.01
CA PHE A 344 33.81 -28.76 -28.10
C PHE A 344 35.19 -28.37 -28.66
N PRO A 345 35.29 -28.07 -29.98
CA PRO A 345 36.54 -27.63 -30.58
C PRO A 345 37.06 -26.33 -29.96
N LYS A 346 38.38 -26.17 -29.91
CA LYS A 346 39.02 -24.98 -29.32
C LYS A 346 38.41 -23.67 -29.85
N GLY A 347 37.93 -22.83 -28.94
CA GLY A 347 37.31 -21.55 -29.27
C GLY A 347 35.90 -21.59 -29.89
N ASN A 348 35.26 -22.77 -29.98
CA ASN A 348 33.95 -22.91 -30.64
C ASN A 348 32.93 -23.69 -29.80
N VAL A 349 32.43 -23.09 -28.72
CA VAL A 349 31.41 -23.71 -27.86
C VAL A 349 30.06 -23.90 -28.58
N SER A 350 29.79 -23.13 -29.63
CA SER A 350 28.55 -23.24 -30.40
C SER A 350 28.36 -24.62 -31.07
N ALA A 351 29.46 -25.35 -31.29
CA ALA A 351 29.46 -26.69 -31.88
C ALA A 351 28.63 -27.71 -31.07
N VAL A 352 28.40 -27.47 -29.78
CA VAL A 352 27.73 -28.41 -28.87
C VAL A 352 26.34 -27.96 -28.41
N PHE A 353 25.76 -26.94 -29.04
CA PHE A 353 24.44 -26.43 -28.65
C PHE A 353 23.32 -27.47 -28.76
N GLU A 354 23.37 -28.34 -29.77
CA GLU A 354 22.35 -29.40 -29.89
C GLU A 354 22.54 -30.50 -28.82
N ASP A 355 23.77 -30.78 -28.38
CA ASP A 355 24.02 -31.69 -27.25
C ASP A 355 23.52 -31.09 -25.92
N VAL A 356 23.79 -29.79 -25.69
CA VAL A 356 23.25 -29.03 -24.56
C VAL A 356 21.73 -29.07 -24.55
N ARG A 357 21.10 -28.88 -25.71
CA ARG A 357 19.65 -28.96 -25.87
C ARG A 357 19.12 -30.35 -25.55
N ALA A 358 19.75 -31.40 -26.06
CA ALA A 358 19.34 -32.77 -25.80
C ALA A 358 19.39 -33.12 -24.31
N VAL A 359 20.37 -32.59 -23.57
CA VAL A 359 20.40 -32.71 -22.10
C VAL A 359 19.21 -32.01 -21.46
N LEU A 360 18.90 -30.78 -21.86
CA LEU A 360 17.79 -30.00 -21.29
C LEU A 360 16.42 -30.61 -21.62
N GLU A 361 16.23 -31.15 -22.82
CA GLU A 361 15.01 -31.87 -23.22
C GLU A 361 14.86 -33.18 -22.40
N ARG A 362 15.95 -33.91 -22.18
CA ARG A 362 15.95 -35.12 -21.32
C ARG A 362 15.56 -34.81 -19.88
N GLU A 363 15.99 -33.66 -19.36
CA GLU A 363 15.64 -33.20 -18.01
C GLU A 363 14.30 -32.43 -17.96
N GLU A 364 13.50 -32.47 -19.03
CA GLU A 364 12.16 -31.86 -19.15
C GLU A 364 12.15 -30.35 -18.88
N MET A 365 13.23 -29.66 -19.24
CA MET A 365 13.35 -28.21 -19.08
C MET A 365 12.89 -27.41 -20.31
N VAL A 366 12.82 -28.04 -21.49
CA VAL A 366 12.43 -27.40 -22.77
C VAL A 366 11.43 -28.24 -23.55
#